data_AF-A0A5R8L6Z1-F1
#
_entry.id   AF-A0A5R8L6Z1-F1
#
_cell.length_a   1.000
_cell.length_b   1.000
_cell.length_c   1.000
_cell.angle_alpha   90.00
_cell.angle_beta   90.00
_cell.angle_gamma   90.00
#
_symmetry.space_group_name_H-M   'P 1'
#
loop_
_entity.id
_entity.type
_entity.pdbx_description
1 polymer ?
#
loop_
_entity_poly.entity_id
_entity_poly.type
_entity_poly.pdbx_seq_one_letter_code
_entity_poly.pdbx_strand_id
1 'polypeptide(L)'
;PLDAQEIAAWAAAATGTVGVTLALVGSTPTRIGLATADSAAEAEWSDAVRDALAGWLASDAPKAFAGAKPQVKALAREGVVVGGIADDVIVAGWLVRPSFPDKTLADLVDRYLDEKLPEADPTQLVPETDGATPGQLSWYVLRVSEAQRAELPESVAGVLDDIELPTLGALAGMELAGVAVSHEKLSAFSGELAERAEQLAQQAYASIGHEVNLGSPKQLQEVLFDELQLPKTRKTKSGYTTDAAALADLQENAHHPFLDLLLRHREATKLKQIIDALDAAIGPDGRIHTTYVQTGSQTGRLSSTDPNLQNIPIRTEESRRIRAAFEVGEGYETLLTADYSQIEMRIMAHLSGDPGLIEAFNSGEDLHRFVGSRVFGVEPSEVTPAMRTKVKAMSYGLVYGLSAFGLSKQLRIEQSEAKQLMLEYFARFGAVRDYLRGSVEQARQDGYTETICGRRRPFPDLTSMNRVLRENAERAALNAPIQGSAADIMKIALFRIRNELASAGLRSRVLLQIHDELVVEVAPGEWDAVESIVRARMADAADLTVPLDVQIGRGGDWDEAGH
;
A
#
# COMPACT_ATOMS: atom_id res chain seq x y z
N PRO A 1 -5.04 26.61 -30.29
CA PRO A 1 -4.68 27.14 -28.96
C PRO A 1 -5.30 28.52 -28.72
N LEU A 2 -6.03 28.65 -27.61
CA LEU A 2 -6.60 29.90 -27.10
C LEU A 2 -5.56 30.69 -26.30
N ASP A 3 -5.76 31.99 -26.18
CA ASP A 3 -5.02 32.81 -25.21
C ASP A 3 -5.57 32.65 -23.78
N ALA A 4 -4.93 33.32 -22.81
CA ALA A 4 -5.28 33.22 -21.39
C ALA A 4 -6.70 33.72 -21.06
N GLN A 5 -7.17 34.78 -21.72
CA GLN A 5 -8.50 35.34 -21.46
C GLN A 5 -9.57 34.46 -22.11
N GLU A 6 -9.30 34.00 -23.33
CA GLU A 6 -10.19 33.12 -24.09
C GLU A 6 -10.40 31.79 -23.38
N ILE A 7 -9.33 31.13 -22.90
CA ILE A 7 -9.45 29.83 -22.20
C ILE A 7 -10.14 29.97 -20.84
N ALA A 8 -9.89 31.06 -20.11
CA ALA A 8 -10.57 31.31 -18.84
C ALA A 8 -12.07 31.61 -19.04
N ALA A 9 -12.42 32.38 -20.07
CA ALA A 9 -13.81 32.62 -20.43
C ALA A 9 -14.51 31.32 -20.87
N TRP A 10 -13.82 30.46 -21.63
CA TRP A 10 -14.32 29.15 -22.02
C TRP A 10 -14.60 28.28 -20.77
N ALA A 11 -13.63 28.19 -19.85
CA ALA A 11 -13.76 27.39 -18.62
C ALA A 11 -14.88 27.88 -17.71
N ALA A 12 -15.06 29.20 -17.60
CA ALA A 12 -16.14 29.81 -16.81
C ALA A 12 -17.53 29.62 -17.44
N ALA A 13 -17.60 29.50 -18.77
CA ALA A 13 -18.86 29.27 -19.49
C ALA A 13 -19.26 27.79 -19.55
N ALA A 14 -18.32 26.87 -19.30
CA ALA A 14 -18.59 25.44 -19.30
C ALA A 14 -19.63 25.07 -18.22
N THR A 15 -20.54 24.17 -18.58
CA THR A 15 -21.56 23.64 -17.66
C THR A 15 -21.41 22.13 -17.56
N GLY A 16 -21.68 21.57 -16.37
CA GLY A 16 -21.45 20.15 -16.10
C GLY A 16 -19.98 19.80 -15.88
N THR A 17 -19.66 18.52 -15.98
CA THR A 17 -18.29 18.01 -15.80
C THR A 17 -17.40 18.40 -16.98
N VAL A 18 -16.22 18.93 -16.67
CA VAL A 18 -15.21 19.29 -17.67
C VAL A 18 -14.11 18.24 -17.68
N GLY A 19 -13.85 17.65 -18.84
CA GLY A 19 -12.65 16.83 -19.04
C GLY A 19 -11.41 17.71 -19.03
N VAL A 20 -10.37 17.30 -18.32
CA VAL A 20 -9.11 18.06 -18.19
C VAL A 20 -7.92 17.16 -18.47
N THR A 21 -7.01 17.66 -19.31
CA THR A 21 -5.71 17.03 -19.58
C THR A 21 -4.62 18.08 -19.51
N LEU A 22 -3.66 17.87 -18.61
CA LEU A 22 -2.45 18.66 -18.53
C LEU A 22 -1.29 17.87 -19.15
N ALA A 23 -0.77 18.36 -20.28
CA ALA A 23 0.43 17.79 -20.89
C ALA A 23 1.66 18.17 -20.08
N LEU A 24 2.50 17.18 -19.77
CA LEU A 24 3.69 17.34 -18.94
C LEU A 24 4.95 16.95 -19.71
N VAL A 25 6.02 17.73 -19.53
CA VAL A 25 7.40 17.30 -19.84
C VAL A 25 8.12 17.12 -18.52
N GLY A 26 8.38 15.87 -18.14
CA GLY A 26 8.80 15.56 -16.78
C GLY A 26 7.70 15.92 -15.77
N SER A 27 7.94 16.92 -14.93
CA SER A 27 6.96 17.43 -13.95
C SER A 27 6.44 18.84 -14.28
N THR A 28 6.86 19.41 -15.41
CA THR A 28 6.54 20.76 -15.82
C THR A 28 5.36 20.74 -16.80
N PRO A 29 4.28 21.48 -16.53
CA PRO A 29 3.18 21.60 -17.48
C PRO A 29 3.58 22.39 -18.72
N THR A 30 3.16 21.93 -19.90
CA THR A 30 3.46 22.58 -21.18
C THR A 30 2.21 23.03 -21.91
N ARG A 31 1.11 22.29 -21.81
CA ARG A 31 -0.17 22.61 -22.44
C ARG A 31 -1.32 22.12 -21.55
N ILE A 32 -2.46 22.79 -21.62
CA ILE A 32 -3.70 22.34 -20.98
C ILE A 32 -4.80 22.20 -22.02
N GLY A 33 -5.57 21.13 -21.92
CA GLY A 33 -6.80 20.90 -22.64
C GLY A 33 -7.98 20.86 -21.69
N LEU A 34 -9.11 21.36 -22.15
CA LEU A 34 -10.40 21.34 -21.48
C LEU A 34 -11.47 20.88 -22.48
N ALA A 35 -12.46 20.11 -22.03
CA ALA A 35 -13.55 19.70 -22.90
C ALA A 35 -14.89 19.58 -22.17
N THR A 36 -15.95 19.98 -22.86
CA THR A 36 -17.35 19.63 -22.59
C THR A 36 -17.79 18.55 -23.59
N ALA A 37 -19.02 18.07 -23.51
CA ALA A 37 -19.55 17.06 -24.44
C ALA A 37 -19.49 17.52 -25.91
N ASP A 38 -19.62 18.82 -26.15
CA ASP A 38 -19.81 19.45 -27.47
C ASP A 38 -18.67 20.39 -27.91
N SER A 39 -17.71 20.68 -27.03
CA SER A 39 -16.62 21.62 -27.30
C SER A 39 -15.32 21.18 -26.64
N ALA A 40 -14.19 21.47 -27.29
CA ALA A 40 -12.86 21.31 -26.72
C ALA A 40 -12.05 22.59 -26.91
N ALA A 41 -11.28 22.94 -25.89
CA ALA A 41 -10.38 24.08 -25.85
C ALA A 41 -8.99 23.62 -25.41
N GLU A 42 -7.96 24.35 -25.83
CA GLU A 42 -6.59 24.09 -25.40
C GLU A 42 -5.77 25.38 -25.42
N ALA A 43 -4.76 25.47 -24.55
CA ALA A 43 -3.82 26.58 -24.50
C ALA A 43 -2.40 26.08 -24.20
N GLU A 44 -1.41 26.83 -24.65
CA GLU A 44 -0.02 26.67 -24.20
C GLU A 44 0.08 27.12 -22.74
N TRP A 45 0.73 26.31 -21.90
CA TRP A 45 0.88 26.62 -20.49
C TRP A 45 1.88 27.76 -20.30
N SER A 46 1.45 28.80 -19.59
CA SER A 46 2.24 30.00 -19.29
C SER A 46 1.74 30.61 -17.97
N ASP A 47 2.52 31.52 -17.37
CA ASP A 47 2.08 32.26 -16.17
C ASP A 47 0.71 32.93 -16.37
N ALA A 48 0.47 33.53 -17.54
CA ALA A 48 -0.80 34.18 -17.85
C ALA A 48 -1.96 33.18 -17.88
N VAL A 49 -1.77 32.00 -18.47
CA VAL A 49 -2.79 30.93 -18.50
C VAL A 49 -3.00 30.33 -17.12
N ARG A 50 -1.92 30.10 -16.37
CA ARG A 50 -1.97 29.64 -14.98
C ARG A 50 -2.81 30.58 -14.13
N ASP A 51 -2.49 31.86 -14.13
CA ASP A 51 -3.14 32.86 -13.29
C ASP A 51 -4.62 33.04 -13.69
N ALA A 52 -4.93 32.99 -14.99
CA ALA A 52 -6.30 33.09 -15.49
C ALA A 52 -7.17 31.86 -15.14
N LEU A 53 -6.58 30.66 -15.13
CA LEU A 53 -7.29 29.42 -14.80
C LEU A 53 -7.25 29.05 -13.31
N ALA A 54 -6.36 29.64 -12.51
CA ALA A 54 -6.15 29.26 -11.11
C ALA A 54 -7.46 29.26 -10.30
N GLY A 55 -8.29 30.29 -10.46
CA GLY A 55 -9.58 30.38 -9.77
C GLY A 55 -10.55 29.27 -10.15
N TRP A 56 -10.62 28.91 -11.43
CA TRP A 56 -11.47 27.81 -11.91
C TRP A 56 -10.93 26.44 -11.48
N LEU A 57 -9.62 26.24 -11.60
CA LEU A 57 -8.94 25.01 -11.19
C LEU A 57 -9.16 24.72 -9.69
N ALA A 58 -9.11 25.75 -8.84
CA ALA A 58 -9.34 25.64 -7.41
C ALA A 58 -10.82 25.52 -7.01
N SER A 59 -11.76 25.81 -7.91
CA SER A 59 -13.20 25.78 -7.61
C SER A 59 -13.77 24.36 -7.51
N ASP A 60 -15.00 24.26 -6.98
CA ASP A 60 -15.78 23.01 -6.92
C ASP A 60 -16.41 22.60 -8.25
N ALA A 61 -16.14 23.31 -9.35
CA ALA A 61 -16.60 22.89 -10.66
C ALA A 61 -16.10 21.46 -10.96
N PRO A 62 -16.97 20.54 -11.40
CA PRO A 62 -16.60 19.13 -11.55
C PRO A 62 -15.61 18.93 -12.71
N LYS A 63 -14.51 18.25 -12.42
CA LYS A 63 -13.40 17.99 -13.36
C LYS A 63 -13.13 16.49 -13.45
N ALA A 64 -13.10 15.95 -14.66
CA ALA A 64 -12.70 14.57 -14.93
C ALA A 64 -11.28 14.53 -15.50
N PHE A 65 -10.45 13.62 -15.00
CA PHE A 65 -9.07 13.42 -15.44
C PHE A 65 -8.84 11.96 -15.87
N ALA A 66 -7.75 11.71 -16.60
CA ALA A 66 -7.14 10.38 -16.70
C ALA A 66 -5.80 10.40 -15.97
N GLY A 67 -5.70 9.72 -14.82
CA GLY A 67 -4.51 9.74 -13.99
C GLY A 67 -4.24 11.16 -13.47
N ALA A 68 -5.08 11.63 -12.55
CA ALA A 68 -5.07 13.01 -12.09
C ALA A 68 -3.83 13.35 -11.27
N LYS A 69 -3.30 12.41 -10.47
CA LYS A 69 -2.27 12.71 -9.47
C LYS A 69 -1.00 13.38 -10.01
N PRO A 70 -0.35 12.91 -11.09
CA PRO A 70 0.80 13.62 -11.67
C PRO A 70 0.47 15.06 -12.10
N GLN A 71 -0.73 15.27 -12.65
CA GLN A 71 -1.20 16.57 -13.12
C GLN A 71 -1.49 17.52 -11.95
N VAL A 72 -2.15 17.01 -10.89
CA VAL A 72 -2.38 17.73 -9.63
C VAL A 72 -1.06 18.13 -8.97
N LYS A 73 -0.07 17.23 -8.94
CA LYS A 73 1.27 17.55 -8.40
C LYS A 73 1.98 18.62 -9.23
N ALA A 74 1.86 18.58 -10.56
CA ALA A 74 2.47 19.58 -11.43
C ALA A 74 1.84 20.97 -11.20
N LEU A 75 0.51 21.05 -11.10
CA LEU A 75 -0.20 22.29 -10.78
C LEU A 75 0.14 22.81 -9.38
N ALA A 76 0.26 21.94 -8.39
CA ALA A 76 0.62 22.33 -7.02
C ALA A 76 2.03 22.94 -6.94
N ARG A 77 3.00 22.46 -7.74
CA ARG A 77 4.34 23.08 -7.84
C ARG A 77 4.31 24.49 -8.43
N GLU A 78 3.33 24.76 -9.28
CA GLU A 78 3.05 26.09 -9.84
C GLU A 78 2.18 26.96 -8.90
N GLY A 79 1.89 26.50 -7.68
CA GLY A 79 1.06 27.24 -6.72
C GLY A 79 -0.45 27.18 -7.02
N VAL A 80 -0.90 26.27 -7.90
CA VAL A 80 -2.31 26.09 -8.23
C VAL A 80 -2.90 24.91 -7.47
N VAL A 81 -3.95 25.17 -6.70
CA VAL A 81 -4.75 24.13 -6.05
C VAL A 81 -5.78 23.60 -7.03
N VAL A 82 -5.98 22.27 -7.04
CA VAL A 82 -7.03 21.63 -7.83
C VAL A 82 -8.17 21.21 -6.90
N GLY A 83 -9.34 21.82 -7.08
CA GLY A 83 -10.59 21.46 -6.44
C GLY A 83 -11.51 20.69 -7.40
N GLY A 84 -12.65 20.22 -6.91
CA GLY A 84 -13.72 19.64 -7.74
C GLY A 84 -13.29 18.47 -8.63
N ILE A 85 -12.32 17.64 -8.21
CA ILE A 85 -11.98 16.40 -8.93
C ILE A 85 -13.17 15.46 -8.81
N ALA A 86 -13.97 15.39 -9.86
CA ALA A 86 -15.20 14.62 -9.92
C ALA A 86 -14.99 13.24 -10.55
N ASP A 87 -13.90 13.02 -11.29
CA ASP A 87 -13.56 11.69 -11.79
C ASP A 87 -12.06 11.52 -12.09
N ASP A 88 -11.60 10.28 -11.98
CA ASP A 88 -10.34 9.81 -12.54
C ASP A 88 -10.58 8.46 -13.22
N VAL A 89 -10.65 8.47 -14.55
CA VAL A 89 -11.08 7.30 -15.34
C VAL A 89 -10.14 6.10 -15.21
N ILE A 90 -8.88 6.33 -14.81
CA ILE A 90 -7.91 5.24 -14.56
C ILE A 90 -8.21 4.57 -13.22
N VAL A 91 -8.54 5.37 -12.20
CA VAL A 91 -8.92 4.86 -10.88
C VAL A 91 -10.28 4.16 -10.94
N ALA A 92 -11.26 4.77 -11.62
CA ALA A 92 -12.58 4.19 -11.84
C ALA A 92 -12.49 2.86 -12.61
N GLY A 93 -11.72 2.81 -13.71
CA GLY A 93 -11.47 1.56 -14.44
C GLY A 93 -10.82 0.46 -13.58
N TRP A 94 -9.85 0.82 -12.73
CA TRP A 94 -9.22 -0.14 -11.81
C TRP A 94 -10.18 -0.66 -10.74
N LEU A 95 -11.10 0.16 -10.22
CA LEU A 95 -12.11 -0.29 -9.25
C LEU A 95 -13.01 -1.39 -9.82
N VAL A 96 -13.31 -1.33 -11.13
CA VAL A 96 -14.08 -2.37 -11.83
C VAL A 96 -13.22 -3.61 -12.10
N ARG A 97 -11.96 -3.43 -12.51
CA ARG A 97 -11.07 -4.50 -12.99
C ARG A 97 -9.72 -4.54 -12.28
N PRO A 98 -9.66 -4.73 -10.95
CA PRO A 98 -8.40 -4.62 -10.21
C PRO A 98 -7.38 -5.72 -10.55
N SER A 99 -7.84 -6.88 -11.06
CA SER A 99 -6.96 -7.99 -11.44
C SER A 99 -6.28 -7.82 -12.79
N PHE A 100 -6.93 -7.12 -13.72
CA PHE A 100 -6.44 -6.86 -15.08
C PHE A 100 -6.81 -5.42 -15.46
N PRO A 101 -6.17 -4.43 -14.79
CA PRO A 101 -6.52 -3.04 -14.97
C PRO A 101 -6.05 -2.56 -16.35
N ASP A 102 -6.92 -1.83 -17.02
CA ASP A 102 -6.56 -0.97 -18.14
C ASP A 102 -5.67 0.15 -17.59
N LYS A 103 -4.54 0.45 -18.23
CA LYS A 103 -3.48 1.28 -17.64
C LYS A 103 -3.42 2.69 -18.23
N THR A 104 -4.00 2.88 -19.40
CA THR A 104 -3.91 4.11 -20.18
C THR A 104 -5.29 4.59 -20.60
N LEU A 105 -5.41 5.86 -20.97
CA LEU A 105 -6.64 6.38 -21.57
C LEU A 105 -6.97 5.64 -22.89
N ALA A 106 -5.96 5.25 -23.67
CA ALA A 106 -6.15 4.50 -24.91
C ALA A 106 -6.85 3.15 -24.66
N ASP A 107 -6.41 2.39 -23.65
CA ASP A 107 -7.04 1.12 -23.26
C ASP A 107 -8.53 1.33 -22.88
N LEU A 108 -8.84 2.44 -22.21
CA LEU A 108 -10.21 2.77 -21.79
C LEU A 108 -11.08 3.26 -22.94
N VAL A 109 -10.53 4.02 -23.89
CA VAL A 109 -11.23 4.45 -25.10
C VAL A 109 -11.60 3.23 -25.94
N ASP A 110 -10.68 2.28 -26.13
CA ASP A 110 -10.96 1.01 -26.81
C ASP A 110 -12.07 0.23 -26.09
N ARG A 111 -11.95 0.07 -24.76
CA ARG A 111 -12.92 -0.71 -23.98
C ARG A 111 -14.33 -0.12 -23.94
N TYR A 112 -14.45 1.18 -23.63
CA TYR A 112 -15.73 1.79 -23.30
C TYR A 112 -16.37 2.51 -24.48
N LEU A 113 -15.59 2.90 -25.49
CA LEU A 113 -16.09 3.64 -26.66
C LEU A 113 -16.01 2.84 -27.97
N ASP A 114 -15.32 1.69 -27.99
CA ASP A 114 -15.03 0.91 -29.22
C ASP A 114 -14.35 1.77 -30.30
N GLU A 115 -13.50 2.70 -29.85
CA GLU A 115 -12.78 3.67 -30.67
C GLU A 115 -11.26 3.52 -30.47
N LYS A 116 -10.48 4.05 -31.42
CA LYS A 116 -9.02 4.13 -31.27
C LYS A 116 -8.60 5.55 -30.95
N LEU A 117 -7.91 5.72 -29.84
CA LEU A 117 -7.26 6.98 -29.52
C LEU A 117 -6.13 7.25 -30.53
N PRO A 118 -6.06 8.44 -31.15
CA PRO A 118 -4.92 8.81 -31.99
C PRO A 118 -3.64 8.88 -31.14
N GLU A 119 -2.68 8.02 -31.44
CA GLU A 119 -1.38 7.96 -30.77
C GLU A 119 -0.26 8.18 -31.79
N ALA A 120 0.71 9.04 -31.45
CA ALA A 120 1.93 9.17 -32.23
C ALA A 120 2.79 7.91 -32.03
N ASP A 121 3.31 7.33 -33.10
CA ASP A 121 4.24 6.19 -33.00
C ASP A 121 5.64 6.71 -32.64
N PRO A 122 6.15 6.47 -31.42
CA PRO A 122 7.45 6.98 -30.99
C PRO A 122 8.63 6.31 -31.73
N THR A 123 8.38 5.23 -32.47
CA THR A 123 9.41 4.54 -33.27
C THR A 123 9.54 5.11 -34.68
N GLN A 124 8.60 5.94 -35.12
CA GLN A 124 8.65 6.60 -36.42
C GLN A 124 9.46 7.89 -36.35
N LEU A 125 10.41 8.04 -37.28
CA LEU A 125 11.18 9.29 -37.46
C LEU A 125 10.29 10.45 -37.91
N VAL A 126 9.21 10.14 -38.62
CA VAL A 126 8.15 11.06 -39.02
C VAL A 126 6.83 10.33 -38.77
N PRO A 127 6.11 10.64 -37.68
CA PRO A 127 4.85 9.98 -37.36
C PRO A 127 3.79 10.20 -38.44
N GLU A 128 2.98 9.16 -38.72
CA GLU A 128 1.80 9.31 -39.59
C GLU A 128 0.66 10.12 -38.93
N THR A 129 0.63 10.17 -37.59
CA THR A 129 -0.25 11.05 -36.82
C THR A 129 0.53 11.75 -35.71
N ASP A 130 0.22 13.02 -35.44
CA ASP A 130 0.82 13.79 -34.35
C ASP A 130 0.30 13.38 -32.96
N GLY A 131 -0.55 12.36 -32.87
CA GLY A 131 -1.30 11.98 -31.67
C GLY A 131 -2.45 12.94 -31.35
N ALA A 132 -3.23 12.60 -30.32
CA ALA A 132 -4.31 13.44 -29.84
C ALA A 132 -3.79 14.69 -29.10
N THR A 133 -4.36 15.86 -29.40
CA THR A 133 -4.02 17.09 -28.67
C THR A 133 -4.60 17.07 -27.25
N PRO A 134 -4.12 17.92 -26.31
CA PRO A 134 -4.69 17.99 -24.95
C PRO A 134 -6.20 18.23 -24.93
N GLY A 135 -6.73 19.06 -25.84
CA GLY A 135 -8.18 19.27 -25.96
C GLY A 135 -8.92 18.00 -26.39
N GLN A 136 -8.38 17.26 -27.36
CA GLN A 136 -8.94 15.98 -27.80
C GLN A 136 -8.86 14.91 -26.71
N LEU A 137 -7.73 14.80 -26.00
CA LEU A 137 -7.56 13.90 -24.85
C LEU A 137 -8.61 14.21 -23.78
N SER A 138 -8.82 15.48 -23.46
CA SER A 138 -9.83 15.93 -22.49
C SER A 138 -11.25 15.52 -22.89
N TRP A 139 -11.56 15.56 -24.19
CA TRP A 139 -12.85 15.12 -24.70
C TRP A 139 -13.02 13.60 -24.56
N TYR A 140 -11.99 12.81 -24.88
CA TYR A 140 -12.00 11.36 -24.63
C TYR A 140 -12.13 11.02 -23.14
N VAL A 141 -11.45 11.76 -22.26
CA VAL A 141 -11.59 11.59 -20.79
C VAL A 141 -13.04 11.76 -20.37
N LEU A 142 -13.71 12.81 -20.83
CA LEU A 142 -15.11 13.07 -20.48
C LEU A 142 -16.04 11.96 -21.00
N ARG A 143 -15.88 11.54 -22.25
CA ARG A 143 -16.69 10.45 -22.84
C ARG A 143 -16.49 9.12 -22.12
N VAL A 144 -15.25 8.78 -21.78
CA VAL A 144 -14.93 7.58 -21.00
C VAL A 144 -15.52 7.69 -19.60
N SER A 145 -15.41 8.84 -18.94
CA SER A 145 -16.00 9.09 -17.62
C SER A 145 -17.51 8.86 -17.65
N GLU A 146 -18.23 9.44 -18.60
CA GLU A 146 -19.69 9.24 -18.76
C GLU A 146 -20.05 7.75 -18.97
N ALA A 147 -19.33 7.06 -19.86
CA ALA A 147 -19.55 5.65 -20.16
C ALA A 147 -19.25 4.75 -18.94
N GLN A 148 -18.14 4.97 -18.25
CA GLN A 148 -17.76 4.23 -17.05
C GLN A 148 -18.75 4.46 -15.91
N ARG A 149 -19.12 5.71 -15.66
CA ARG A 149 -20.07 6.09 -14.60
C ARG A 149 -21.45 5.45 -14.81
N ALA A 150 -21.88 5.29 -16.07
CA ALA A 150 -23.14 4.64 -16.41
C ALA A 150 -23.15 3.13 -16.07
N GLU A 151 -21.99 2.47 -16.06
CA GLU A 151 -21.85 1.03 -15.78
C GLU A 151 -21.38 0.72 -14.35
N LEU A 152 -20.94 1.73 -13.60
CA LEU A 152 -20.35 1.55 -12.28
C LEU A 152 -21.43 1.17 -11.25
N PRO A 153 -21.30 0.04 -10.51
CA PRO A 153 -22.22 -0.27 -9.43
C PRO A 153 -22.25 0.83 -8.37
N GLU A 154 -23.43 1.14 -7.82
CA GLU A 154 -23.61 2.23 -6.84
C GLU A 154 -22.64 2.13 -5.66
N SER A 155 -22.41 0.93 -5.12
CA SER A 155 -21.45 0.74 -4.02
C SER A 155 -20.00 1.03 -4.42
N VAL A 156 -19.62 0.73 -5.66
CA VAL A 156 -18.28 1.03 -6.20
C VAL A 156 -18.14 2.51 -6.54
N ALA A 157 -19.22 3.16 -7.01
CA ALA A 157 -19.26 4.60 -7.21
C ALA A 157 -19.04 5.35 -5.89
N GLY A 158 -19.67 4.90 -4.79
CA GLY A 158 -19.40 5.42 -3.45
C GLY A 158 -17.92 5.30 -3.05
N VAL A 159 -17.27 4.17 -3.34
CA VAL A 159 -15.82 4.02 -3.09
C VAL A 159 -14.98 4.99 -3.92
N LEU A 160 -15.36 5.24 -5.17
CA LEU A 160 -14.67 6.21 -6.01
C LEU A 160 -14.79 7.62 -5.43
N ASP A 161 -16.02 8.06 -5.17
CA ASP A 161 -16.35 9.43 -4.79
C ASP A 161 -15.96 9.76 -3.36
N ASP A 162 -16.23 8.86 -2.42
CA ASP A 162 -16.06 9.11 -0.98
C ASP A 162 -14.71 8.66 -0.45
N ILE A 163 -13.95 7.85 -1.22
CA ILE A 163 -12.67 7.29 -0.77
C ILE A 163 -11.53 7.61 -1.74
N GLU A 164 -11.58 7.15 -2.99
CA GLU A 164 -10.41 7.22 -3.87
C GLU A 164 -10.07 8.63 -4.35
N LEU A 165 -11.07 9.43 -4.77
CA LEU A 165 -10.85 10.79 -5.23
C LEU A 165 -10.36 11.72 -4.10
N PRO A 166 -10.92 11.71 -2.88
CA PRO A 166 -10.37 12.45 -1.74
C PRO A 166 -8.95 12.01 -1.36
N THR A 167 -8.70 10.70 -1.41
CA THR A 167 -7.38 10.11 -1.13
C THR A 167 -6.33 10.62 -2.12
N LEU A 168 -6.67 10.79 -3.40
CA LEU A 168 -5.75 11.26 -4.42
C LEU A 168 -5.10 12.60 -4.04
N GLY A 169 -5.89 13.55 -3.54
CA GLY A 169 -5.40 14.85 -3.08
C GLY A 169 -4.49 14.75 -1.86
N ALA A 170 -4.79 13.85 -0.92
CA ALA A 170 -3.94 13.60 0.24
C ALA A 170 -2.58 12.99 -0.18
N LEU A 171 -2.60 11.99 -1.06
CA LEU A 171 -1.38 11.37 -1.59
C LEU A 171 -0.52 12.34 -2.39
N ALA A 172 -1.14 13.19 -3.22
CA ALA A 172 -0.39 14.23 -3.94
C ALA A 172 0.37 15.15 -2.96
N GLY A 173 -0.27 15.54 -1.86
CA GLY A 173 0.35 16.33 -0.81
C GLY A 173 1.50 15.62 -0.10
N MET A 174 1.32 14.35 0.26
CA MET A 174 2.37 13.53 0.90
C MET A 174 3.60 13.37 -0.01
N GLU A 175 3.37 13.04 -1.29
CA GLU A 175 4.45 12.85 -2.27
C GLU A 175 5.22 14.15 -2.52
N LEU A 176 4.54 15.30 -2.53
CA LEU A 176 5.19 16.61 -2.65
C LEU A 176 5.94 17.01 -1.37
N ALA A 177 5.44 16.62 -0.19
CA ALA A 177 6.08 16.93 1.07
C ALA A 177 7.40 16.16 1.26
N GLY A 178 7.40 14.86 0.94
CA GLY A 178 8.53 13.96 1.15
C GLY A 178 8.88 13.76 2.63
N VAL A 179 9.69 12.74 2.93
CA VAL A 179 10.20 12.50 4.30
C VAL A 179 11.67 12.85 4.38
N ALA A 180 12.09 13.56 5.44
CA ALA A 180 13.50 13.90 5.65
C ALA A 180 14.30 12.66 6.06
N VAL A 181 15.47 12.48 5.46
CA VAL A 181 16.32 11.31 5.69
C VAL A 181 17.78 11.73 5.81
N SER A 182 18.45 11.22 6.85
CA SER A 182 19.85 11.52 7.14
C SER A 182 20.81 10.71 6.26
N HIS A 183 21.38 11.37 5.25
CA HIS A 183 22.48 10.83 4.45
C HIS A 183 23.64 10.35 5.33
N GLU A 184 24.00 11.11 6.37
CA GLU A 184 25.12 10.77 7.25
C GLU A 184 24.89 9.43 7.98
N LYS A 185 23.71 9.25 8.59
CA LYS A 185 23.34 7.99 9.27
C LYS A 185 23.33 6.81 8.30
N LEU A 186 22.73 6.99 7.11
CA LEU A 186 22.66 5.94 6.09
C LEU A 186 24.04 5.56 5.56
N SER A 187 24.85 6.54 5.14
CA SER A 187 26.18 6.32 4.57
C SER A 187 27.13 5.65 5.57
N ALA A 188 27.13 6.10 6.84
CA ALA A 188 27.92 5.48 7.90
C ALA A 188 27.52 4.01 8.11
N PHE A 189 26.22 3.73 8.17
CA PHE A 189 25.75 2.36 8.39
C PHE A 189 25.97 1.46 7.16
N SER A 190 25.88 1.99 5.94
CA SER A 190 26.27 1.26 4.71
C SER A 190 27.75 0.84 4.75
N GLY A 191 28.63 1.71 5.24
CA GLY A 191 30.05 1.41 5.45
C GLY A 191 30.27 0.25 6.43
N GLU A 192 29.65 0.29 7.60
CA GLU A 192 29.74 -0.79 8.60
C GLU A 192 29.24 -2.14 8.05
N LEU A 193 28.13 -2.13 7.31
CA LEU A 193 27.58 -3.33 6.69
C LEU A 193 28.48 -3.88 5.57
N ALA A 194 29.16 -3.00 4.83
CA ALA A 194 30.12 -3.40 3.81
C ALA A 194 31.31 -4.14 4.43
N GLU A 195 31.92 -3.57 5.47
CA GLU A 195 33.03 -4.19 6.20
C GLU A 195 32.62 -5.53 6.82
N ARG A 196 31.44 -5.59 7.44
CA ARG A 196 30.91 -6.83 8.01
C ARG A 196 30.62 -7.89 6.95
N ALA A 197 30.05 -7.51 5.81
CA ALA A 197 29.79 -8.44 4.71
C ALA A 197 31.10 -9.03 4.18
N GLU A 198 32.14 -8.21 4.02
CA GLU A 198 33.46 -8.68 3.59
C GLU A 198 34.08 -9.66 4.60
N GLN A 199 34.04 -9.35 5.89
CA GLN A 199 34.54 -10.25 6.93
C GLN A 199 33.79 -11.60 6.95
N LEU A 200 32.46 -11.58 6.82
CA LEU A 200 31.65 -12.79 6.74
C LEU A 200 31.93 -13.60 5.49
N ALA A 201 32.17 -12.94 4.35
CA ALA A 201 32.55 -13.61 3.11
C ALA A 201 33.89 -14.33 3.25
N GLN A 202 34.92 -13.66 3.81
CA GLN A 202 36.23 -14.27 4.05
C GLN A 202 36.14 -15.48 4.98
N GLN A 203 35.34 -15.39 6.06
CA GLN A 203 35.09 -16.53 6.96
C GLN A 203 34.36 -17.67 6.25
N ALA A 204 33.38 -17.35 5.39
CA ALA A 204 32.66 -18.36 4.61
C ALA A 204 33.60 -19.08 3.64
N TYR A 205 34.46 -18.36 2.92
CA TYR A 205 35.47 -18.93 2.02
C TYR A 205 36.47 -19.81 2.77
N ALA A 206 36.95 -19.37 3.93
CA ALA A 206 37.84 -20.17 4.77
C ALA A 206 37.17 -21.50 5.23
N SER A 207 35.85 -21.51 5.42
CA SER A 207 35.12 -22.72 5.83
C SER A 207 34.95 -23.76 4.73
N ILE A 208 35.07 -23.37 3.45
CA ILE A 208 34.96 -24.28 2.29
C ILE A 208 36.29 -24.43 1.51
N GLY A 209 37.29 -23.63 1.82
CA GLY A 209 38.64 -23.71 1.25
C GLY A 209 38.85 -22.98 -0.08
N HIS A 210 37.85 -22.27 -0.60
CA HIS A 210 37.96 -21.46 -1.81
C HIS A 210 36.91 -20.33 -1.84
N GLU A 211 37.08 -19.41 -2.78
CA GLU A 211 36.12 -18.33 -3.02
C GLU A 211 34.97 -18.79 -3.92
N VAL A 212 33.78 -18.26 -3.64
CA VAL A 212 32.57 -18.43 -4.45
C VAL A 212 31.75 -17.15 -4.44
N ASN A 213 30.94 -16.92 -5.46
CA ASN A 213 29.99 -15.82 -5.44
C ASN A 213 28.80 -16.16 -4.52
N LEU A 214 28.82 -15.64 -3.29
CA LEU A 214 27.76 -15.80 -2.28
C LEU A 214 26.42 -15.16 -2.67
N GLY A 215 26.41 -14.33 -3.72
CA GLY A 215 25.20 -13.80 -4.36
C GLY A 215 24.62 -14.70 -5.45
N SER A 216 25.35 -15.72 -5.93
CA SER A 216 24.92 -16.59 -7.02
C SER A 216 24.20 -17.85 -6.50
N PRO A 217 22.87 -17.99 -6.71
CA PRO A 217 22.14 -19.17 -6.26
C PRO A 217 22.64 -20.47 -6.88
N LYS A 218 23.24 -20.42 -8.08
CA LYS A 218 23.77 -21.60 -8.76
C LYS A 218 25.06 -22.10 -8.09
N GLN A 219 26.03 -21.21 -7.86
CA GLN A 219 27.28 -21.59 -7.19
C GLN A 219 27.02 -22.04 -5.76
N LEU A 220 26.07 -21.40 -5.06
CA LEU A 220 25.66 -21.86 -3.73
C LEU A 220 25.01 -23.25 -3.75
N GLN A 221 24.27 -23.62 -4.79
CA GLN A 221 23.71 -24.97 -4.88
C GLN A 221 24.82 -26.03 -5.03
N GLU A 222 25.85 -25.73 -5.84
CA GLU A 222 27.02 -26.60 -6.03
C GLU A 222 27.75 -26.80 -4.69
N VAL A 223 28.08 -25.70 -3.98
CA VAL A 223 28.72 -25.77 -2.65
C VAL A 223 27.85 -26.52 -1.64
N LEU A 224 26.57 -26.16 -1.50
CA LEU A 224 25.72 -26.71 -0.44
C LEU A 224 25.40 -28.19 -0.65
N PHE A 225 25.03 -28.58 -1.88
CA PHE A 225 24.43 -29.89 -2.13
C PHE A 225 25.39 -30.90 -2.76
N ASP A 226 26.40 -30.44 -3.49
CA ASP A 226 27.35 -31.32 -4.16
C ASP A 226 28.66 -31.45 -3.36
N GLU A 227 29.23 -30.32 -2.90
CA GLU A 227 30.48 -30.32 -2.13
C GLU A 227 30.29 -30.66 -0.65
N LEU A 228 29.44 -29.89 0.04
CA LEU A 228 29.13 -30.10 1.47
C LEU A 228 28.14 -31.24 1.71
N GLN A 229 27.53 -31.77 0.63
CA GLN A 229 26.59 -32.89 0.66
C GLN A 229 25.43 -32.70 1.65
N LEU A 230 24.98 -31.45 1.84
CA LEU A 230 23.87 -31.14 2.74
C LEU A 230 22.53 -31.65 2.17
N PRO A 231 21.54 -31.91 3.03
CA PRO A 231 20.20 -32.31 2.60
C PRO A 231 19.61 -31.33 1.58
N LYS A 232 19.04 -31.87 0.50
CA LYS A 232 18.45 -31.05 -0.57
C LYS A 232 17.18 -30.37 -0.07
N THR A 233 17.05 -29.07 -0.36
CA THR A 233 15.87 -28.28 -0.01
C THR A 233 14.73 -28.51 -1.02
N ARG A 234 13.69 -27.67 -0.98
CA ARG A 234 12.56 -27.75 -1.93
C ARG A 234 13.04 -27.56 -3.38
N LYS A 235 12.63 -28.47 -4.25
CA LYS A 235 12.93 -28.43 -5.69
C LYS A 235 12.27 -27.23 -6.39
N THR A 236 13.02 -26.57 -7.27
CA THR A 236 12.59 -25.48 -8.15
C THR A 236 12.79 -25.88 -9.61
N LYS A 237 12.39 -25.03 -10.56
CA LYS A 237 12.62 -25.27 -12.00
C LYS A 237 14.11 -25.35 -12.35
N SER A 238 14.97 -24.66 -11.59
CA SER A 238 16.41 -24.53 -11.85
C SER A 238 17.31 -25.28 -10.85
N GLY A 239 16.74 -26.12 -9.98
CA GLY A 239 17.49 -26.91 -9.00
C GLY A 239 16.79 -26.97 -7.64
N TYR A 240 17.43 -26.46 -6.60
CA TYR A 240 16.93 -26.42 -5.22
C TYR A 240 16.96 -24.99 -4.69
N THR A 241 15.95 -24.63 -3.88
CA THR A 241 15.88 -23.27 -3.34
C THR A 241 17.00 -23.01 -2.34
N THR A 242 17.61 -21.82 -2.44
CA THR A 242 18.52 -21.30 -1.43
C THR A 242 17.91 -20.07 -0.77
N ASP A 243 16.59 -19.93 -0.72
CA ASP A 243 15.94 -18.80 -0.02
C ASP A 243 16.22 -18.83 1.50
N ALA A 244 16.02 -17.70 2.19
CA ALA A 244 16.35 -17.56 3.60
C ALA A 244 15.62 -18.59 4.50
N ALA A 245 14.37 -18.92 4.19
CA ALA A 245 13.60 -19.90 4.95
C ALA A 245 14.16 -21.31 4.76
N ALA A 246 14.47 -21.69 3.52
CA ALA A 246 15.05 -23.00 3.22
C ALA A 246 16.45 -23.17 3.80
N LEU A 247 17.27 -22.11 3.81
CA LEU A 247 18.60 -22.14 4.43
C LEU A 247 18.50 -22.19 5.95
N ALA A 248 17.54 -21.50 6.57
CA ALA A 248 17.29 -21.59 8.02
C ALA A 248 16.82 -22.99 8.42
N ASP A 249 15.86 -23.56 7.69
CA ASP A 249 15.41 -24.94 7.88
C ASP A 249 16.57 -25.93 7.69
N LEU A 250 17.42 -25.71 6.68
CA LEU A 250 18.59 -26.54 6.44
C LEU A 250 19.59 -26.44 7.60
N GLN A 251 19.83 -25.23 8.12
CA GLN A 251 20.72 -25.01 9.25
C GLN A 251 20.23 -25.71 10.52
N GLU A 252 18.92 -25.79 10.75
CA GLU A 252 18.36 -26.52 11.91
C GLU A 252 18.50 -28.04 11.77
N ASN A 253 18.40 -28.57 10.55
CA ASN A 253 18.44 -30.01 10.30
C ASN A 253 19.84 -30.55 10.03
N ALA A 254 20.74 -29.71 9.53
CA ALA A 254 22.09 -30.06 9.12
C ALA A 254 23.03 -28.86 9.36
N HIS A 255 23.34 -28.62 10.64
CA HIS A 255 24.22 -27.54 11.07
C HIS A 255 25.55 -27.54 10.31
N HIS A 256 25.86 -26.43 9.65
CA HIS A 256 27.17 -26.21 9.03
C HIS A 256 27.64 -24.77 9.22
N PRO A 257 28.92 -24.51 9.58
CA PRO A 257 29.42 -23.14 9.78
C PRO A 257 29.21 -22.21 8.59
N PHE A 258 29.40 -22.74 7.36
CA PHE A 258 29.14 -22.01 6.12
C PHE A 258 27.71 -21.46 6.02
N LEU A 259 26.69 -22.20 6.49
CA LEU A 259 25.29 -21.78 6.40
C LEU A 259 25.00 -20.57 7.30
N ASP A 260 25.51 -20.57 8.53
CA ASP A 260 25.37 -19.43 9.45
C ASP A 260 26.02 -18.17 8.88
N LEU A 261 27.26 -18.31 8.39
CA LEU A 261 28.02 -17.23 7.76
C LEU A 261 27.31 -16.70 6.51
N LEU A 262 26.78 -17.60 5.67
CA LEU A 262 26.01 -17.23 4.46
C LEU A 262 24.72 -16.48 4.81
N LEU A 263 23.97 -16.93 5.82
CA LEU A 263 22.74 -16.26 6.26
C LEU A 263 23.03 -14.84 6.75
N ARG A 264 24.05 -14.69 7.61
CA ARG A 264 24.48 -13.38 8.14
C ARG A 264 25.05 -12.47 7.05
N HIS A 265 25.79 -13.02 6.09
CA HIS A 265 26.32 -12.28 4.94
C HIS A 265 25.16 -11.72 4.11
N ARG A 266 24.17 -12.56 3.78
CA ARG A 266 23.00 -12.14 2.99
C ARG A 266 22.14 -11.11 3.69
N GLU A 267 21.99 -11.23 5.02
CA GLU A 267 21.33 -10.19 5.82
C GLU A 267 22.06 -8.86 5.68
N ALA A 268 23.37 -8.83 5.92
CA ALA A 268 24.18 -7.61 5.80
C ALA A 268 24.13 -7.00 4.38
N THR A 269 24.32 -7.82 3.34
CA THR A 269 24.22 -7.36 1.94
C THR A 269 22.83 -6.82 1.61
N LYS A 270 21.77 -7.47 2.09
CA LYS A 270 20.39 -7.03 1.83
C LYS A 270 20.09 -5.70 2.51
N LEU A 271 20.48 -5.52 3.77
CA LEU A 271 20.31 -4.25 4.47
C LEU A 271 21.11 -3.14 3.79
N LYS A 272 22.35 -3.42 3.38
CA LYS A 272 23.18 -2.48 2.61
C LYS A 272 22.49 -2.05 1.30
N GLN A 273 21.97 -3.01 0.53
CA GLN A 273 21.24 -2.70 -0.72
C GLN A 273 20.02 -1.80 -0.48
N ILE A 274 19.29 -2.00 0.62
CA ILE A 274 18.17 -1.14 1.00
C ILE A 274 18.67 0.27 1.32
N ILE A 275 19.72 0.38 2.13
CA ILE A 275 20.31 1.67 2.53
C ILE A 275 20.84 2.43 1.32
N ASP A 276 21.61 1.78 0.45
CA ASP A 276 22.16 2.41 -0.76
C ASP A 276 21.04 2.93 -1.68
N ALA A 277 19.93 2.18 -1.80
CA ALA A 277 18.78 2.59 -2.60
C ALA A 277 18.01 3.76 -1.98
N LEU A 278 17.93 3.83 -0.64
CA LEU A 278 17.34 4.98 0.05
C LEU A 278 18.22 6.22 -0.08
N ASP A 279 19.53 6.07 0.14
CA ASP A 279 20.49 7.16 0.07
C ASP A 279 20.54 7.80 -1.32
N ALA A 280 20.53 6.98 -2.37
CA ALA A 280 20.45 7.44 -3.76
C ALA A 280 19.12 8.11 -4.12
N ALA A 281 18.06 7.89 -3.32
CA ALA A 281 16.74 8.48 -3.54
C ALA A 281 16.53 9.80 -2.78
N ILE A 282 17.53 10.26 -2.00
CA ILE A 282 17.48 11.56 -1.32
C ILE A 282 17.53 12.67 -2.37
N GLY A 283 16.50 13.50 -2.40
CA GLY A 283 16.37 14.65 -3.27
C GLY A 283 17.28 15.82 -2.85
N PRO A 284 17.37 16.87 -3.69
CA PRO A 284 18.17 18.05 -3.39
C PRO A 284 17.69 18.85 -2.17
N ASP A 285 16.46 18.61 -1.72
CA ASP A 285 15.86 19.18 -0.51
C ASP A 285 16.10 18.33 0.75
N GLY A 286 16.92 17.27 0.64
CA GLY A 286 17.23 16.35 1.74
C GLY A 286 16.08 15.39 2.07
N ARG A 287 15.10 15.24 1.17
CA ARG A 287 13.93 14.39 1.39
C ARG A 287 13.80 13.29 0.36
N ILE A 288 13.21 12.17 0.75
CA ILE A 288 12.79 11.12 -0.17
C ILE A 288 11.33 11.34 -0.55
N HIS A 289 11.07 11.39 -1.86
CA HIS A 289 9.73 11.53 -2.45
C HIS A 289 9.29 10.24 -3.10
N THR A 290 8.71 9.33 -2.32
CA THR A 290 8.10 8.11 -2.86
C THR A 290 6.90 8.42 -3.74
N THR A 291 6.52 7.49 -4.61
CA THR A 291 5.24 7.52 -5.34
C THR A 291 4.30 6.48 -4.75
N TYR A 292 3.16 6.92 -4.22
CA TYR A 292 2.08 6.02 -3.84
C TYR A 292 1.32 5.56 -5.08
N VAL A 293 0.92 4.30 -5.17
CA VAL A 293 0.14 3.78 -6.31
C VAL A 293 -1.20 3.31 -5.77
N GLN A 294 -2.27 4.04 -6.11
CA GLN A 294 -3.64 3.70 -5.70
C GLN A 294 -4.14 2.43 -6.40
N THR A 295 -3.76 2.25 -7.66
CA THR A 295 -4.19 1.15 -8.53
C THR A 295 -3.24 -0.06 -8.50
N GLY A 296 -2.39 -0.17 -7.47
CA GLY A 296 -1.32 -1.17 -7.41
C GLY A 296 -1.73 -2.54 -6.87
N SER A 297 -2.65 -2.59 -5.90
CA SER A 297 -3.09 -3.84 -5.28
C SER A 297 -4.50 -4.23 -5.71
N GLN A 298 -4.84 -5.51 -5.65
CA GLN A 298 -6.22 -5.97 -5.94
C GLN A 298 -7.19 -5.77 -4.77
N THR A 299 -6.66 -5.48 -3.58
CA THR A 299 -7.44 -5.36 -2.35
C THR A 299 -7.77 -3.92 -2.00
N GLY A 300 -7.28 -2.93 -2.75
CA GLY A 300 -7.47 -1.51 -2.45
C GLY A 300 -6.36 -0.86 -1.62
N ARG A 301 -5.41 -1.65 -1.08
CA ARG A 301 -4.19 -1.15 -0.44
C ARG A 301 -3.38 -0.28 -1.40
N LEU A 302 -2.81 0.79 -0.84
CA LEU A 302 -1.74 1.55 -1.49
C LEU A 302 -0.47 0.71 -1.55
N SER A 303 0.29 0.86 -2.62
CA SER A 303 1.71 0.47 -2.67
C SER A 303 2.59 1.71 -2.83
N SER A 304 3.88 1.58 -2.57
CA SER A 304 4.86 2.66 -2.72
C SER A 304 5.98 2.21 -3.67
N THR A 305 6.42 3.09 -4.56
CA THR A 305 7.53 2.88 -5.50
C THR A 305 8.46 4.08 -5.54
N ASP A 306 9.69 3.85 -6.02
CA ASP A 306 10.67 4.89 -6.33
C ASP A 306 10.97 5.88 -5.19
N PRO A 307 11.42 5.42 -3.99
CA PRO A 307 11.63 4.03 -3.56
C PRO A 307 10.40 3.49 -2.79
N ASN A 308 10.37 2.18 -2.53
CA ASN A 308 9.29 1.56 -1.74
C ASN A 308 9.51 1.75 -0.23
N LEU A 309 8.85 2.77 0.33
CA LEU A 309 8.91 3.12 1.75
C LEU A 309 7.95 2.31 2.63
N GLN A 310 7.08 1.47 2.05
CA GLN A 310 6.23 0.57 2.83
C GLN A 310 6.98 -0.68 3.30
N ASN A 311 8.14 -0.99 2.71
CA ASN A 311 8.91 -2.19 2.99
C ASN A 311 10.14 -1.95 3.88
N ILE A 312 10.20 -0.81 4.58
CA ILE A 312 11.31 -0.50 5.49
C ILE A 312 11.30 -1.49 6.68
N PRO A 313 12.37 -2.27 6.87
CA PRO A 313 12.45 -3.26 7.95
C PRO A 313 12.28 -2.64 9.35
N ILE A 314 11.75 -3.41 10.31
CA ILE A 314 11.62 -2.99 11.73
C ILE A 314 12.06 -4.07 12.75
N ARG A 315 12.21 -5.33 12.32
CA ARG A 315 12.26 -6.46 13.25
C ARG A 315 13.56 -6.62 14.04
N THR A 316 14.68 -6.15 13.49
CA THR A 316 16.01 -6.28 14.09
C THR A 316 16.53 -4.92 14.56
N GLU A 317 17.51 -4.93 15.45
CA GLU A 317 18.19 -3.69 15.87
C GLU A 317 18.81 -2.94 14.67
N GLU A 318 19.39 -3.69 13.73
CA GLU A 318 19.90 -3.14 12.48
C GLU A 318 18.78 -2.54 11.61
N SER A 319 17.59 -3.15 11.60
CA SER A 319 16.42 -2.60 10.91
C SER A 319 15.97 -1.28 11.54
N ARG A 320 15.97 -1.22 12.88
CA ARG A 320 15.64 -0.01 13.65
C ARG A 320 16.61 1.14 13.35
N ARG A 321 17.91 0.85 13.19
CA ARG A 321 18.91 1.83 12.74
C ARG A 321 18.57 2.45 11.38
N ILE A 322 17.96 1.70 10.46
CA ILE A 322 17.49 2.25 9.17
C ILE A 322 16.31 3.20 9.40
N ARG A 323 15.34 2.82 10.25
CA ARG A 323 14.21 3.71 10.60
C ARG A 323 14.67 4.99 11.31
N ALA A 324 15.68 4.90 12.18
CA ALA A 324 16.26 6.04 12.87
C ALA A 324 16.94 7.06 11.93
N ALA A 325 17.15 6.71 10.66
CA ALA A 325 17.63 7.66 9.65
C ALA A 325 16.50 8.53 9.07
N PHE A 326 15.23 8.18 9.28
CA PHE A 326 14.08 9.01 8.89
C PHE A 326 13.76 9.97 10.02
N GLU A 327 14.13 11.23 9.84
CA GLU A 327 14.16 12.24 10.90
C GLU A 327 13.04 13.27 10.72
N VAL A 328 12.77 14.03 11.78
CA VAL A 328 12.03 15.29 11.65
C VAL A 328 12.82 16.25 10.76
N GLY A 329 12.16 16.82 9.75
CA GLY A 329 12.78 17.77 8.85
C GLY A 329 12.78 19.20 9.38
N GLU A 330 13.59 20.03 8.74
CA GLU A 330 13.81 21.41 9.15
C GLU A 330 12.49 22.21 9.24
N GLY A 331 12.33 22.97 10.33
CA GLY A 331 11.15 23.79 10.59
C GLY A 331 10.01 23.08 11.33
N TYR A 332 10.17 21.79 11.63
CA TYR A 332 9.26 20.98 12.44
C TYR A 332 9.88 20.59 13.79
N GLU A 333 9.06 20.17 14.75
CA GLU A 333 9.46 19.88 16.13
C GLU A 333 9.70 18.38 16.38
N THR A 334 8.83 17.51 15.88
CA THR A 334 8.86 16.07 16.17
C THR A 334 8.10 15.28 15.10
N LEU A 335 8.33 13.96 15.05
CA LEU A 335 7.48 13.02 14.34
C LEU A 335 6.42 12.45 15.28
N LEU A 336 5.20 12.30 14.75
CA LEU A 336 4.11 11.55 15.34
C LEU A 336 3.86 10.30 14.48
N THR A 337 3.86 9.12 15.09
CA THR A 337 3.36 7.90 14.46
C THR A 337 1.98 7.58 15.00
N ALA A 338 1.14 6.96 14.16
CA ALA A 338 -0.18 6.51 14.55
C ALA A 338 -0.51 5.19 13.86
N ASP A 339 -0.64 4.11 14.63
CA ASP A 339 -0.93 2.76 14.12
C ASP A 339 -2.25 2.22 14.68
N TYR A 340 -3.05 1.61 13.81
CA TYR A 340 -4.26 0.95 14.28
C TYR A 340 -3.93 -0.34 15.02
N SER A 341 -4.41 -0.43 16.26
CA SER A 341 -4.28 -1.64 17.06
C SER A 341 -5.13 -2.79 16.51
N GLN A 342 -4.50 -3.71 15.79
CA GLN A 342 -5.10 -4.97 15.32
C GLN A 342 -6.34 -4.76 14.44
N ILE A 343 -6.29 -3.79 13.52
CA ILE A 343 -7.42 -3.39 12.66
C ILE A 343 -8.10 -4.57 11.95
N GLU A 344 -7.33 -5.51 11.39
CA GLU A 344 -7.90 -6.66 10.67
C GLU A 344 -8.72 -7.59 11.58
N MET A 345 -8.33 -7.72 12.85
CA MET A 345 -9.08 -8.52 13.82
C MET A 345 -10.36 -7.81 14.27
N ARG A 346 -10.34 -6.47 14.36
CA ARG A 346 -11.53 -5.66 14.65
C ARG A 346 -12.54 -5.74 13.51
N ILE A 347 -12.07 -5.67 12.27
CA ILE A 347 -12.89 -5.89 11.07
C ILE A 347 -13.44 -7.32 11.06
N MET A 348 -12.64 -8.33 11.40
CA MET A 348 -13.14 -9.71 11.53
C MET A 348 -14.26 -9.81 12.58
N ALA A 349 -14.10 -9.18 13.75
CA ALA A 349 -15.14 -9.16 14.78
C ALA A 349 -16.44 -8.51 14.28
N HIS A 350 -16.32 -7.42 13.53
CA HIS A 350 -17.46 -6.74 12.91
C HIS A 350 -18.15 -7.59 11.84
N LEU A 351 -17.40 -8.08 10.85
CA LEU A 351 -17.95 -8.86 9.73
C LEU A 351 -18.53 -10.21 10.16
N SER A 352 -17.91 -10.87 11.14
CA SER A 352 -18.42 -12.13 11.68
C SER A 352 -19.55 -11.97 12.68
N GLY A 353 -19.69 -10.79 13.30
CA GLY A 353 -20.63 -10.57 14.39
C GLY A 353 -20.36 -11.45 15.62
N ASP A 354 -19.13 -11.96 15.78
CA ASP A 354 -18.82 -12.92 16.85
C ASP A 354 -18.88 -12.24 18.24
N PRO A 355 -19.80 -12.66 19.12
CA PRO A 355 -19.99 -11.99 20.41
C PRO A 355 -18.77 -12.10 21.31
N GLY A 356 -18.00 -13.19 21.21
CA GLY A 356 -16.80 -13.38 22.02
C GLY A 356 -15.65 -12.46 21.59
N LEU A 357 -15.46 -12.25 20.28
CA LEU A 357 -14.49 -11.27 19.79
C LEU A 357 -14.93 -9.83 20.09
N ILE A 358 -16.22 -9.52 19.92
CA ILE A 358 -16.77 -8.19 20.22
C ILE A 358 -16.62 -7.86 21.70
N GLU A 359 -16.96 -8.80 22.59
CA GLU A 359 -16.74 -8.67 24.03
C GLU A 359 -15.26 -8.43 24.36
N ALA A 360 -14.36 -9.21 23.75
CA ALA A 360 -12.91 -9.08 23.98
C ALA A 360 -12.42 -7.66 23.68
N PHE A 361 -12.80 -7.08 22.54
CA PHE A 361 -12.39 -5.72 22.19
C PHE A 361 -13.05 -4.65 23.06
N ASN A 362 -14.34 -4.79 23.37
CA ASN A 362 -15.07 -3.80 24.18
C ASN A 362 -14.64 -3.81 25.65
N SER A 363 -14.07 -4.91 26.15
CA SER A 363 -13.54 -5.00 27.51
C SER A 363 -12.20 -4.25 27.70
N GLY A 364 -11.48 -3.95 26.62
CA GLY A 364 -10.14 -3.36 26.65
C GLY A 364 -9.03 -4.34 27.09
N GLU A 365 -9.34 -5.63 27.29
CA GLU A 365 -8.33 -6.65 27.58
C GLU A 365 -7.47 -6.98 26.35
N ASP A 366 -6.23 -7.45 26.56
CA ASP A 366 -5.39 -7.95 25.46
C ASP A 366 -6.12 -9.08 24.72
N LEU A 367 -6.53 -8.81 23.47
CA LEU A 367 -7.30 -9.74 22.64
C LEU A 367 -6.70 -11.15 22.63
N HIS A 368 -5.38 -11.27 22.47
CA HIS A 368 -4.74 -12.57 22.36
C HIS A 368 -4.65 -13.31 23.69
N ARG A 369 -4.57 -12.58 24.82
CA ARG A 369 -4.71 -13.18 26.15
C ARG A 369 -6.15 -13.61 26.41
N PHE A 370 -7.14 -12.78 26.09
CA PHE A 370 -8.54 -13.16 26.24
C PHE A 370 -8.89 -14.38 25.37
N VAL A 371 -8.50 -14.36 24.10
CA VAL A 371 -8.70 -15.51 23.20
C VAL A 371 -7.93 -16.72 23.71
N GLY A 372 -6.70 -16.53 24.20
CA GLY A 372 -5.89 -17.61 24.77
C GLY A 372 -6.50 -18.26 26.00
N SER A 373 -7.07 -17.46 26.91
CA SER A 373 -7.73 -17.95 28.12
C SER A 373 -8.90 -18.88 27.76
N ARG A 374 -9.70 -18.50 26.77
CA ARG A 374 -10.84 -19.27 26.25
C ARG A 374 -10.43 -20.54 25.49
N VAL A 375 -9.37 -20.47 24.70
CA VAL A 375 -8.84 -21.59 23.91
C VAL A 375 -8.18 -22.63 24.81
N PHE A 376 -7.31 -22.21 25.73
CA PHE A 376 -6.57 -23.11 26.61
C PHE A 376 -7.31 -23.47 27.90
N GLY A 377 -8.44 -22.81 28.20
CA GLY A 377 -9.24 -23.06 29.40
C GLY A 377 -8.54 -22.64 30.69
N VAL A 378 -7.80 -21.54 30.65
CA VAL A 378 -7.06 -20.95 31.79
C VAL A 378 -7.55 -19.53 32.06
N GLU A 379 -7.22 -18.93 33.20
CA GLU A 379 -7.54 -17.51 33.44
C GLU A 379 -6.69 -16.58 32.53
N PRO A 380 -7.16 -15.37 32.15
CA PRO A 380 -6.39 -14.44 31.32
C PRO A 380 -4.98 -14.12 31.86
N SER A 381 -4.83 -14.07 33.18
CA SER A 381 -3.56 -13.85 33.88
C SER A 381 -2.60 -15.04 33.81
N GLU A 382 -3.11 -16.24 33.53
CA GLU A 382 -2.34 -17.49 33.40
C GLU A 382 -1.89 -17.74 31.95
N VAL A 383 -2.29 -16.90 31.00
CA VAL A 383 -1.86 -17.01 29.60
C VAL A 383 -0.39 -16.64 29.47
N THR A 384 0.42 -17.67 29.27
CA THR A 384 1.86 -17.53 29.08
C THR A 384 2.21 -16.78 27.77
N PRO A 385 3.39 -16.15 27.66
CA PRO A 385 3.84 -15.53 26.41
C PRO A 385 3.86 -16.50 25.21
N ALA A 386 4.17 -17.78 25.45
CA ALA A 386 4.14 -18.82 24.42
C ALA A 386 2.71 -19.10 23.93
N MET A 387 1.74 -19.21 24.85
CA MET A 387 0.32 -19.35 24.52
C MET A 387 -0.19 -18.15 23.71
N ARG A 388 0.13 -16.93 24.16
CA ARG A 388 -0.23 -15.69 23.44
C ARG A 388 0.32 -15.67 22.02
N THR A 389 1.58 -16.08 21.83
CA THR A 389 2.21 -16.17 20.51
C THR A 389 1.49 -17.18 19.61
N LYS A 390 1.14 -18.37 20.13
CA LYS A 390 0.36 -19.37 19.39
C LYS A 390 -1.00 -18.82 18.94
N VAL A 391 -1.73 -18.17 19.85
CA VAL A 391 -3.05 -17.58 19.60
C VAL A 391 -2.97 -16.44 18.60
N LYS A 392 -1.96 -15.57 18.70
CA LYS A 392 -1.71 -14.50 17.74
C LYS A 392 -1.51 -15.07 16.34
N ALA A 393 -0.58 -15.99 16.17
CA ALA A 393 -0.30 -16.62 14.89
C ALA A 393 -1.53 -17.33 14.30
N MET A 394 -2.31 -18.01 15.13
CA MET A 394 -3.56 -18.65 14.70
C MET A 394 -4.61 -17.62 14.28
N SER A 395 -4.87 -16.59 15.08
CA SER A 395 -5.90 -15.57 14.80
C SER A 395 -5.64 -14.89 13.46
N TYR A 396 -4.42 -14.41 13.24
CA TYR A 396 -4.02 -13.83 11.94
C TYR A 396 -4.01 -14.88 10.83
N GLY A 397 -3.52 -16.09 11.09
CA GLY A 397 -3.56 -17.18 10.12
C GLY A 397 -4.97 -17.46 9.61
N LEU A 398 -5.96 -17.47 10.50
CA LEU A 398 -7.36 -17.73 10.15
C LEU A 398 -7.97 -16.63 9.27
N VAL A 399 -7.66 -15.35 9.53
CA VAL A 399 -8.02 -14.21 8.65
C VAL A 399 -7.55 -14.46 7.21
N TYR A 400 -6.39 -15.09 7.05
CA TYR A 400 -5.78 -15.40 5.76
C TYR A 400 -6.12 -16.78 5.19
N GLY A 401 -7.08 -17.50 5.77
CA GLY A 401 -7.48 -18.84 5.31
C GLY A 401 -6.38 -19.89 5.48
N LEU A 402 -5.52 -19.75 6.50
CA LEU A 402 -4.44 -20.68 6.79
C LEU A 402 -5.02 -22.06 7.15
N SER A 403 -4.47 -23.10 6.51
CA SER A 403 -4.84 -24.49 6.80
C SER A 403 -4.11 -25.00 8.05
N ALA A 404 -4.57 -26.12 8.61
CA ALA A 404 -3.86 -26.79 9.71
C ALA A 404 -2.40 -27.11 9.37
N PHE A 405 -2.10 -27.44 8.10
CA PHE A 405 -0.72 -27.64 7.64
C PHE A 405 0.10 -26.34 7.65
N GLY A 406 -0.49 -25.23 7.20
CA GLY A 406 0.18 -23.93 7.23
C GLY A 406 0.46 -23.47 8.67
N LEU A 407 -0.53 -23.64 9.55
CA LEU A 407 -0.40 -23.31 10.97
C LEU A 407 0.66 -24.18 11.67
N SER A 408 0.71 -25.48 11.35
CA SER A 408 1.70 -26.39 11.95
C SER A 408 3.13 -26.01 11.57
N LYS A 409 3.34 -25.57 10.31
CA LYS A 409 4.64 -25.05 9.85
C LYS A 409 5.03 -23.73 10.53
N GLN A 410 4.08 -22.80 10.66
CA GLN A 410 4.35 -21.51 11.29
C GLN A 410 4.66 -21.64 12.78
N LEU A 411 3.95 -22.52 13.49
CA LEU A 411 4.12 -22.75 14.92
C LEU A 411 5.18 -23.81 15.26
N ARG A 412 5.71 -24.52 14.27
CA ARG A 412 6.63 -25.66 14.44
C ARG A 412 6.06 -26.73 15.38
N ILE A 413 4.80 -27.09 15.14
CA ILE A 413 4.06 -28.12 15.89
C ILE A 413 3.57 -29.22 14.94
N GLU A 414 3.11 -30.33 15.52
CA GLU A 414 2.47 -31.41 14.75
C GLU A 414 1.17 -30.93 14.09
N GLN A 415 0.86 -31.46 12.90
CA GLN A 415 -0.35 -31.08 12.17
C GLN A 415 -1.63 -31.44 12.94
N SER A 416 -1.60 -32.51 13.75
CA SER A 416 -2.69 -32.90 14.65
C SER A 416 -2.93 -31.86 15.74
N GLU A 417 -1.87 -31.33 16.36
CA GLU A 417 -1.94 -30.26 17.36
C GLU A 417 -2.52 -28.98 16.73
N ALA A 418 -2.02 -28.59 15.55
CA ALA A 418 -2.54 -27.42 14.83
C ALA A 418 -4.03 -27.55 14.51
N LYS A 419 -4.49 -28.73 14.08
CA LYS A 419 -5.90 -29.01 13.82
C LYS A 419 -6.75 -28.90 15.10
N GLN A 420 -6.24 -29.41 16.22
CA GLN A 420 -6.91 -29.34 17.52
C GLN A 420 -7.08 -27.89 17.98
N LEU A 421 -6.03 -27.07 17.87
CA LEU A 421 -6.09 -25.63 18.19
C LEU A 421 -7.15 -24.89 17.36
N MET A 422 -7.21 -25.16 16.05
CA MET A 422 -8.24 -24.57 15.18
C MET A 422 -9.66 -24.99 15.59
N LEU A 423 -9.86 -26.26 15.98
CA LEU A 423 -11.16 -26.75 16.44
C LEU A 423 -11.58 -26.09 17.75
N GLU A 424 -10.66 -25.95 18.71
CA GLU A 424 -10.90 -25.27 19.98
C GLU A 424 -11.23 -23.78 19.78
N TYR A 425 -10.51 -23.12 18.87
CA TYR A 425 -10.81 -21.74 18.49
C TYR A 425 -12.23 -21.62 17.93
N PHE A 426 -12.59 -22.41 16.92
CA PHE A 426 -13.94 -22.34 16.32
C PHE A 426 -15.06 -22.85 17.24
N ALA A 427 -14.75 -23.65 18.25
CA ALA A 427 -15.72 -24.03 19.28
C ALA A 427 -16.09 -22.84 20.18
N ARG A 428 -15.16 -21.89 20.36
CA ARG A 428 -15.39 -20.65 21.12
C ARG A 428 -15.88 -19.50 20.26
N PHE A 429 -15.33 -19.37 19.06
CA PHE A 429 -15.60 -18.30 18.09
C PHE A 429 -16.34 -18.88 16.87
N GLY A 430 -17.55 -19.39 17.11
CA GLY A 430 -18.33 -20.12 16.11
C GLY A 430 -18.80 -19.23 14.95
N ALA A 431 -19.10 -17.96 15.22
CA ALA A 431 -19.57 -17.04 14.19
C ALA A 431 -18.46 -16.69 13.19
N VAL A 432 -17.19 -16.67 13.63
CA VAL A 432 -16.03 -16.54 12.72
C VAL A 432 -15.99 -17.68 11.70
N ARG A 433 -16.18 -18.93 12.16
CA ARG A 433 -16.21 -20.09 11.26
C ARG A 433 -17.32 -19.97 10.23
N ASP A 434 -18.51 -19.57 10.69
CA ASP A 434 -19.70 -19.51 9.86
C ASP A 434 -19.61 -18.37 8.84
N TYR A 435 -19.04 -17.22 9.25
CA TYR A 435 -18.68 -16.12 8.36
C TYR A 435 -17.67 -16.54 7.28
N LEU A 436 -16.54 -17.16 7.66
CA LEU A 436 -15.52 -17.58 6.69
C LEU A 436 -16.11 -18.57 5.66
N ARG A 437 -16.96 -19.51 6.10
CA ARG A 437 -17.62 -20.45 5.18
C ARG A 437 -18.65 -19.76 4.28
N GLY A 438 -19.48 -18.90 4.85
CA GLY A 438 -20.50 -18.16 4.13
C GLY A 438 -19.92 -17.21 3.09
N SER A 439 -18.83 -16.50 3.44
CA SER A 439 -18.16 -15.53 2.57
C SER A 439 -17.65 -16.14 1.27
N VAL A 440 -17.03 -17.32 1.32
CA VAL A 440 -16.55 -18.02 0.10
C VAL A 440 -17.70 -18.48 -0.78
N GLU A 441 -18.77 -18.98 -0.17
CA GLU A 441 -19.94 -19.46 -0.92
C GLU A 441 -20.70 -18.29 -1.57
N GLN A 442 -20.84 -17.17 -0.86
CA GLN A 442 -21.41 -15.94 -1.40
C GLN A 442 -20.54 -15.42 -2.56
N ALA A 443 -19.22 -15.38 -2.39
CA ALA A 443 -18.30 -14.93 -3.45
C ALA A 443 -18.34 -15.82 -4.70
N ARG A 444 -18.64 -17.11 -4.56
CA ARG A 444 -18.86 -18.02 -5.71
C ARG A 444 -20.13 -17.70 -6.48
N GLN A 445 -21.18 -17.26 -5.78
CA GLN A 445 -22.46 -16.91 -6.38
C GLN A 445 -22.39 -15.54 -7.06
N ASP A 446 -21.81 -14.56 -6.38
CA ASP A 446 -21.70 -13.19 -6.87
C ASP A 446 -20.57 -13.00 -7.89
N GLY A 447 -19.54 -13.85 -7.83
CA GLY A 447 -18.33 -13.75 -8.64
C GLY A 447 -17.30 -12.74 -8.12
N TYR A 448 -17.55 -12.11 -6.98
CA TYR A 448 -16.66 -11.16 -6.33
C TYR A 448 -16.83 -11.17 -4.80
N THR A 449 -15.89 -10.55 -4.08
CA THR A 449 -16.06 -10.18 -2.67
C THR A 449 -16.21 -8.67 -2.54
N GLU A 450 -16.87 -8.19 -1.49
CA GLU A 450 -17.09 -6.77 -1.21
C GLU A 450 -16.54 -6.36 0.17
N THR A 451 -15.98 -5.16 0.31
CA THR A 451 -15.56 -4.58 1.60
C THR A 451 -16.75 -3.95 2.32
N ILE A 452 -16.56 -3.53 3.59
CA ILE A 452 -17.58 -2.78 4.35
C ILE A 452 -18.03 -1.51 3.59
N CYS A 453 -17.11 -0.88 2.86
CA CYS A 453 -17.37 0.36 2.13
C CYS A 453 -17.87 0.14 0.70
N GLY A 454 -18.03 -1.10 0.25
CA GLY A 454 -18.56 -1.40 -1.08
C GLY A 454 -17.53 -1.71 -2.17
N ARG A 455 -16.24 -1.80 -1.84
CA ARG A 455 -15.19 -2.09 -2.83
C ARG A 455 -15.27 -3.56 -3.25
N ARG A 456 -15.34 -3.80 -4.56
CA ARG A 456 -15.42 -5.16 -5.12
C ARG A 456 -14.07 -5.68 -5.58
N ARG A 457 -13.85 -6.99 -5.39
CA ARG A 457 -12.75 -7.74 -5.99
C ARG A 457 -13.30 -8.97 -6.71
N PRO A 458 -13.25 -9.04 -8.05
CA PRO A 458 -13.69 -10.20 -8.82
C PRO A 458 -12.80 -11.44 -8.62
N PHE A 459 -13.40 -12.62 -8.63
CA PHE A 459 -12.72 -13.91 -8.48
C PHE A 459 -13.20 -14.95 -9.51
N PRO A 460 -12.80 -14.84 -10.78
CA PRO A 460 -13.21 -15.78 -11.82
C PRO A 460 -12.73 -17.21 -11.55
N ASP A 461 -11.62 -17.38 -10.82
CA ASP A 461 -11.03 -18.69 -10.51
C ASP A 461 -11.79 -19.49 -9.43
N LEU A 462 -12.79 -18.91 -8.75
CA LEU A 462 -13.58 -19.64 -7.74
C LEU A 462 -14.37 -20.82 -8.34
N THR A 463 -14.70 -20.75 -9.63
CA THR A 463 -15.38 -21.82 -10.38
C THR A 463 -14.41 -22.66 -11.22
N SER A 464 -13.09 -22.44 -11.09
CA SER A 464 -12.08 -23.14 -11.88
C SER A 464 -12.07 -24.65 -11.64
N MET A 465 -11.96 -25.43 -12.71
CA MET A 465 -11.76 -26.88 -12.63
C MET A 465 -10.37 -27.24 -12.06
N ASN A 466 -9.40 -26.33 -12.16
CA ASN A 466 -8.08 -26.51 -11.57
C ASN A 466 -8.15 -26.30 -10.05
N ARG A 467 -8.00 -27.40 -9.31
CA ARG A 467 -8.04 -27.40 -7.84
C ARG A 467 -7.09 -26.39 -7.20
N VAL A 468 -5.88 -26.22 -7.73
CA VAL A 468 -4.87 -25.31 -7.16
C VAL A 468 -5.29 -23.85 -7.36
N LEU A 469 -5.79 -23.49 -8.55
CA LEU A 469 -6.30 -22.14 -8.81
C LEU A 469 -7.50 -21.83 -7.92
N ARG A 470 -8.44 -22.77 -7.82
CA ARG A 470 -9.63 -22.62 -6.99
C ARG A 470 -9.29 -22.46 -5.50
N GLU A 471 -8.44 -23.32 -4.93
CA GLU A 471 -8.03 -23.21 -3.52
C GLU A 471 -7.22 -21.93 -3.22
N ASN A 472 -6.49 -21.39 -4.21
CA ASN A 472 -5.83 -20.09 -4.09
C ASN A 472 -6.85 -18.95 -4.12
N ALA A 473 -7.84 -19.01 -5.01
CA ALA A 473 -8.92 -18.03 -5.11
C ALA A 473 -9.78 -17.99 -3.83
N GLU A 474 -10.12 -19.16 -3.27
CA GLU A 474 -10.85 -19.27 -2.00
C GLU A 474 -10.11 -18.58 -0.84
N ARG A 475 -8.81 -18.84 -0.70
CA ARG A 475 -7.98 -18.17 0.33
C ARG A 475 -7.89 -16.66 0.12
N ALA A 476 -7.76 -16.23 -1.13
CA ALA A 476 -7.70 -14.81 -1.46
C ALA A 476 -9.06 -14.11 -1.25
N ALA A 477 -10.17 -14.81 -1.46
CA ALA A 477 -11.53 -14.32 -1.21
C ALA A 477 -11.82 -14.15 0.28
N LEU A 478 -11.31 -15.03 1.14
CA LEU A 478 -11.43 -14.87 2.61
C LEU A 478 -10.75 -13.60 3.12
N ASN A 479 -9.54 -13.32 2.62
CA ASN A 479 -8.75 -12.18 3.04
C ASN A 479 -9.30 -10.86 2.47
N ALA A 480 -9.74 -10.84 1.21
CA ALA A 480 -10.02 -9.60 0.48
C ALA A 480 -10.98 -8.63 1.18
N PRO A 481 -12.14 -9.04 1.74
CA PRO A 481 -13.01 -8.14 2.50
C PRO A 481 -12.31 -7.50 3.70
N ILE A 482 -11.46 -8.25 4.40
CA ILE A 482 -10.85 -7.81 5.66
C ILE A 482 -9.72 -6.82 5.37
N GLN A 483 -8.75 -7.21 4.55
CA GLN A 483 -7.64 -6.36 4.16
C GLN A 483 -8.10 -5.15 3.33
N GLY A 484 -9.14 -5.32 2.51
CA GLY A 484 -9.71 -4.22 1.74
C GLY A 484 -10.45 -3.22 2.60
N SER A 485 -11.24 -3.67 3.59
CA SER A 485 -11.88 -2.76 4.55
C SER A 485 -10.85 -2.01 5.38
N ALA A 486 -9.74 -2.66 5.78
CA ALA A 486 -8.65 -1.98 6.48
C ALA A 486 -8.00 -0.89 5.61
N ALA A 487 -7.85 -1.15 4.31
CA ALA A 487 -7.34 -0.17 3.36
C ALA A 487 -8.31 1.01 3.17
N ASP A 488 -9.61 0.74 3.06
CA ASP A 488 -10.66 1.77 2.95
C ASP A 488 -10.67 2.67 4.20
N ILE A 489 -10.65 2.07 5.40
CA ILE A 489 -10.60 2.79 6.68
C ILE A 489 -9.35 3.66 6.79
N MET A 490 -8.18 3.14 6.41
CA MET A 490 -6.94 3.92 6.42
C MET A 490 -7.00 5.12 5.45
N LYS A 491 -7.54 4.91 4.24
CA LYS A 491 -7.73 5.99 3.26
C LYS A 491 -8.67 7.08 3.79
N ILE A 492 -9.77 6.68 4.41
CA ILE A 492 -10.73 7.59 5.04
C ILE A 492 -10.06 8.43 6.14
N ALA A 493 -9.34 7.77 7.04
CA ALA A 493 -8.58 8.47 8.08
C ALA A 493 -7.58 9.47 7.48
N LEU A 494 -6.82 9.03 6.46
CA LEU A 494 -5.77 9.82 5.83
C LEU A 494 -6.29 11.16 5.29
N PHE A 495 -7.32 11.15 4.42
CA PHE A 495 -7.81 12.41 3.85
C PHE A 495 -8.57 13.24 4.88
N ARG A 496 -9.25 12.63 5.86
CA ARG A 496 -9.91 13.36 6.95
C ARG A 496 -8.91 14.11 7.82
N ILE A 497 -7.81 13.46 8.22
CA ILE A 497 -6.71 14.11 8.96
C ILE A 497 -6.17 15.28 8.16
N ARG A 498 -5.80 15.04 6.90
CA ARG A 498 -5.22 16.07 6.02
C ARG A 498 -6.16 17.27 5.87
N ASN A 499 -7.46 17.04 5.70
CA ASN A 499 -8.45 18.11 5.57
C ASN A 499 -8.65 18.86 6.89
N GLU A 500 -8.70 18.17 8.02
CA GLU A 500 -8.90 18.80 9.33
C GLU A 500 -7.68 19.65 9.74
N LEU A 501 -6.46 19.14 9.53
CA LEU A 501 -5.21 19.90 9.72
C LEU A 501 -5.23 21.20 8.91
N ALA A 502 -5.59 21.11 7.62
CA ALA A 502 -5.68 22.29 6.75
C ALA A 502 -6.77 23.27 7.21
N SER A 503 -7.96 22.78 7.59
CA SER A 503 -9.07 23.62 8.07
C SER A 503 -8.76 24.32 9.40
N ALA A 504 -7.95 23.69 10.24
CA ALA A 504 -7.46 24.25 11.50
C ALA A 504 -6.28 25.21 11.31
N GLY A 505 -5.79 25.40 10.07
CA GLY A 505 -4.65 26.26 9.77
C GLY A 505 -3.32 25.75 10.33
N LEU A 506 -3.23 24.45 10.60
CA LEU A 506 -2.02 23.81 11.14
C LEU A 506 -1.00 23.62 10.01
N ARG A 507 0.28 23.81 10.34
CA ARG A 507 1.40 23.58 9.40
C ARG A 507 1.85 22.13 9.37
N SER A 508 1.50 21.35 10.39
CA SER A 508 1.77 19.91 10.48
C SER A 508 1.19 19.15 9.29
N ARG A 509 1.86 18.07 8.88
CA ARG A 509 1.51 17.35 7.64
C ARG A 509 1.81 15.86 7.70
N VAL A 510 0.98 15.08 7.02
CA VAL A 510 1.19 13.63 6.87
C VAL A 510 2.32 13.40 5.85
N LEU A 511 3.28 12.55 6.19
CA LEU A 511 4.43 12.21 5.36
C LEU A 511 4.28 10.84 4.71
N LEU A 512 3.99 9.82 5.53
CA LEU A 512 3.98 8.42 5.10
C LEU A 512 2.71 7.72 5.55
N GLN A 513 2.24 6.81 4.70
CA GLN A 513 1.31 5.75 5.04
C GLN A 513 1.98 4.40 4.80
N ILE A 514 1.97 3.56 5.83
CA ILE A 514 2.64 2.25 5.83
C ILE A 514 1.69 1.24 6.43
N HIS A 515 0.99 0.53 5.55
CA HIS A 515 -0.04 -0.43 5.97
C HIS A 515 -1.14 0.23 6.82
N ASP A 516 -1.12 0.04 8.13
CA ASP A 516 -2.04 0.57 9.14
C ASP A 516 -1.42 1.69 10.00
N GLU A 517 -0.21 2.14 9.65
CA GLU A 517 0.55 3.21 10.28
C GLU A 517 0.55 4.50 9.43
N LEU A 518 0.42 5.65 10.09
CA LEU A 518 0.68 6.98 9.55
C LEU A 518 1.89 7.62 10.24
N VAL A 519 2.72 8.33 9.48
CA VAL A 519 3.80 9.18 10.01
C VAL A 519 3.49 10.63 9.68
N VAL A 520 3.50 11.50 10.69
CA VAL A 520 3.15 12.92 10.61
C VAL A 520 4.31 13.75 11.12
N GLU A 521 4.67 14.81 10.39
CA GLU A 521 5.62 15.83 10.84
C GLU A 521 4.85 16.92 11.59
N VAL A 522 5.20 17.16 12.86
CA VAL A 522 4.48 18.07 13.74
C VAL A 522 5.24 19.39 13.86
N ALA A 523 4.57 20.50 13.57
CA ALA A 523 5.16 21.82 13.65
C ALA A 523 5.22 22.33 15.11
N PRO A 524 6.15 23.26 15.44
CA PRO A 524 6.30 23.80 16.79
C PRO A 524 5.00 24.29 17.42
N GLY A 525 4.67 23.74 18.59
CA GLY A 525 3.47 24.13 19.36
C GLY A 525 2.15 23.54 18.86
N GLU A 526 2.16 22.64 17.86
CA GLU A 526 0.94 22.02 17.31
C GLU A 526 0.66 20.61 17.85
N TRP A 527 1.52 20.05 18.72
CA TRP A 527 1.41 18.65 19.19
C TRP A 527 0.01 18.25 19.68
N ASP A 528 -0.52 18.95 20.68
CA ASP A 528 -1.80 18.56 21.30
C ASP A 528 -2.96 18.58 20.29
N ALA A 529 -2.95 19.55 19.38
CA ALA A 529 -3.96 19.68 18.33
C ALA A 529 -3.84 18.55 17.30
N VAL A 530 -2.62 18.27 16.84
CA VAL A 530 -2.35 17.22 15.84
C VAL A 530 -2.63 15.83 16.42
N GLU A 531 -2.19 15.54 17.64
CA GLU A 531 -2.49 14.27 18.31
C GLU A 531 -4.00 14.07 18.44
N SER A 532 -4.73 15.09 18.88
CA SER A 532 -6.18 15.02 19.01
C SER A 532 -6.87 14.75 17.67
N ILE A 533 -6.45 15.44 16.60
CA ILE A 533 -7.01 15.28 15.25
C ILE A 533 -6.71 13.87 14.73
N VAL A 534 -5.44 13.42 14.78
CA VAL A 534 -5.03 12.12 14.27
C VAL A 534 -5.76 11.00 14.99
N ARG A 535 -5.80 11.05 16.33
CA ARG A 535 -6.50 10.05 17.15
C ARG A 535 -7.99 10.01 16.83
N ALA A 536 -8.66 11.16 16.75
CA ALA A 536 -10.09 11.24 16.49
C ALA A 536 -10.45 10.72 15.08
N ARG A 537 -9.73 11.17 14.05
CA ARG A 537 -10.03 10.82 12.65
C ARG A 537 -9.68 9.39 12.29
N MET A 538 -8.70 8.79 12.95
CA MET A 538 -8.48 7.35 12.84
C MET A 538 -9.56 6.57 13.58
N ALA A 539 -9.91 6.96 14.81
CA ALA A 539 -10.93 6.24 15.58
C ALA A 539 -12.33 6.28 14.92
N ASP A 540 -12.68 7.37 14.22
CA ASP A 540 -14.00 7.54 13.59
C ASP A 540 -14.04 7.24 12.08
N ALA A 541 -12.96 6.69 11.53
CA ALA A 541 -12.85 6.39 10.10
C ALA A 541 -13.89 5.38 9.60
N ALA A 542 -14.42 4.52 10.48
CA ALA A 542 -15.57 3.66 10.19
C ALA A 542 -16.41 3.39 11.44
N ASP A 543 -17.69 3.12 11.22
CA ASP A 543 -18.63 2.66 12.24
C ASP A 543 -18.58 1.14 12.33
N LEU A 544 -17.86 0.62 13.34
CA LEU A 544 -17.71 -0.80 13.61
C LEU A 544 -18.40 -1.17 14.93
N THR A 545 -18.67 -2.46 15.12
CA THR A 545 -19.25 -3.00 16.38
C THR A 545 -18.24 -3.02 17.53
N VAL A 546 -16.98 -2.68 17.26
CA VAL A 546 -15.87 -2.59 18.20
C VAL A 546 -15.10 -1.30 17.93
N PRO A 547 -14.53 -0.63 18.95
CA PRO A 547 -13.82 0.64 18.76
C PRO A 547 -12.57 0.45 17.89
N LEU A 548 -12.15 1.48 17.15
CA LEU A 548 -10.86 1.51 16.46
C LEU A 548 -9.80 2.20 17.34
N ASP A 549 -8.98 1.41 18.03
CA ASP A 549 -7.92 1.96 18.90
C ASP A 549 -6.66 2.29 18.10
N VAL A 550 -5.99 3.37 18.51
CA VAL A 550 -4.81 3.92 17.84
C VAL A 550 -3.67 4.08 18.84
N GLN A 551 -2.52 3.51 18.52
CA GLN A 551 -1.27 3.71 19.26
C GLN A 551 -0.55 4.91 18.68
N ILE A 552 -0.23 5.89 19.53
CA ILE A 552 0.49 7.10 19.15
C ILE A 552 1.89 7.05 19.74
N GLY A 553 2.89 7.35 18.92
CA GLY A 553 4.27 7.56 19.36
C GLY A 553 4.79 8.95 19.02
N ARG A 554 5.84 9.38 19.74
CA ARG A 554 6.49 10.69 19.60
C ARG A 554 8.00 10.51 19.60
N GLY A 555 8.70 11.07 18.61
CA GLY A 555 10.16 10.93 18.53
C GLY A 555 10.83 11.97 17.63
N GLY A 556 12.16 12.07 17.73
CA GLY A 556 12.96 12.87 16.81
C GLY A 556 13.18 12.18 15.46
N ASP A 557 13.10 10.85 15.45
CA ASP A 557 13.12 10.01 14.26
C ASP A 557 12.02 8.95 14.32
N TRP A 558 11.87 8.21 13.22
CA TRP A 558 10.79 7.25 13.06
C TRP A 558 10.97 6.00 13.94
N ASP A 559 12.18 5.66 14.37
CA ASP A 559 12.39 4.56 15.32
C ASP A 559 11.98 4.98 16.74
N GLU A 560 12.42 6.16 17.19
CA GLU A 560 12.03 6.74 18.49
C GLU A 560 10.53 7.01 18.58
N ALA A 561 9.93 7.43 17.47
CA ALA A 561 8.50 7.62 17.38
C ALA A 561 7.74 6.28 17.27
N GLY A 562 8.42 5.14 17.11
CA GLY A 562 7.79 3.82 17.13
C GLY A 562 7.26 3.47 18.52
N HIS A 563 5.99 3.06 18.58
CA HIS A 563 5.30 2.53 19.77
C HIS A 563 5.73 1.11 20.16
#